data_AF-A0A973E9S8-F1
#
_entry.id   AF-A0A973E9S8-F1
#
_cell.length_a   1.000
_cell.length_b   1.000
_cell.length_c   1.000
_cell.angle_alpha   90.00
_cell.angle_beta   90.00
_cell.angle_gamma   90.00
#
_symmetry.space_group_name_H-M   'P 1'
#
loop_
_entity.id
_entity.type
_entity.pdbx_description
1 polymer ?
#
loop_
_entity_poly.entity_id
_entity_poly.type
_entity_poly.pdbx_seq_one_letter_code
_entity_poly.pdbx_strand_id
1 'polypeptide(L)'
;MPSNDNKHYVPRDRNWHPPAHAPGYKTTVARSPRQALVSLLSPTVSERAGPDFTRLRMGPHDNDLLLNFREDPALAGSAGLPIGERVIMFGRVVDQFGKPVPHTLVEMWQANAGGRYRHKKDRYLAPLDPNFGGVGRCLTDESGWYRFRTVKPGPYPWPNDVNSWRPAHIHVSVMGPS
;
A
#
# COMPACT_ATOMS: atom_id res chain seq x y z
N MET A 1 -14.03 -4.60 23.16
CA MET A 1 -15.44 -4.15 23.05
C MET A 1 -16.16 -5.19 22.22
N PRO A 2 -17.31 -5.73 22.63
CA PRO A 2 -18.11 -6.58 21.74
C PRO A 2 -18.45 -5.78 20.47
N SER A 3 -18.27 -6.38 19.29
CA SER A 3 -18.53 -5.73 18.00
C SER A 3 -20.00 -5.32 17.94
N ASN A 4 -20.24 -4.02 17.75
CA ASN A 4 -21.60 -3.51 17.62
C ASN A 4 -22.22 -4.05 16.31
N ASP A 5 -23.20 -4.95 16.43
CA ASP A 5 -23.78 -5.73 15.32
C ASP A 5 -24.51 -4.87 14.26
N ASN A 6 -24.62 -3.56 14.51
CA ASN A 6 -25.40 -2.62 13.69
C ASN A 6 -24.62 -1.95 12.54
N LYS A 7 -23.35 -2.30 12.32
CA LYS A 7 -22.55 -1.75 11.20
C LYS A 7 -22.88 -2.50 9.90
N HIS A 8 -23.19 -1.77 8.85
CA HIS A 8 -23.36 -2.30 7.50
C HIS A 8 -22.47 -1.54 6.52
N TYR A 9 -21.97 -2.25 5.51
CA TYR A 9 -21.18 -1.67 4.42
C TYR A 9 -22.00 -1.65 3.14
N VAL A 10 -21.85 -0.59 2.35
CA VAL A 10 -22.49 -0.50 1.03
C VAL A 10 -21.92 -1.62 0.13
N PRO A 11 -22.76 -2.33 -0.63
CA PRO A 11 -22.28 -3.30 -1.61
C PRO A 11 -21.31 -2.65 -2.61
N ARG A 12 -20.22 -3.35 -2.94
CA ARG A 12 -19.25 -2.86 -3.93
C ARG A 12 -19.87 -2.87 -5.33
N ASP A 13 -19.75 -1.75 -6.04
CA ASP A 13 -19.91 -1.74 -7.50
C ASP A 13 -18.67 -2.40 -8.13
N ARG A 14 -18.83 -3.64 -8.60
CA ARG A 14 -17.73 -4.41 -9.20
C ARG A 14 -17.41 -4.02 -10.64
N ASN A 15 -18.21 -3.14 -11.26
CA ASN A 15 -17.90 -2.55 -12.58
C ASN A 15 -17.10 -1.25 -12.46
N TRP A 16 -17.15 -0.58 -11.30
CA TRP A 16 -16.20 0.49 -10.97
C TRP A 16 -14.79 -0.06 -10.70
N HIS A 17 -14.71 -1.23 -10.06
CA HIS A 17 -13.45 -1.95 -9.86
C HIS A 17 -12.96 -2.65 -11.14
N PRO A 18 -11.65 -2.94 -11.27
CA PRO A 18 -11.16 -3.72 -12.41
C PRO A 18 -11.77 -5.13 -12.41
N PRO A 19 -12.13 -5.68 -13.58
CA PRO A 19 -12.62 -7.05 -13.69
C PRO A 19 -11.52 -8.04 -13.33
N ALA A 20 -11.91 -9.21 -12.80
CA ALA A 20 -10.95 -10.26 -12.48
C ALA A 20 -10.20 -10.75 -13.72
N HIS A 21 -10.90 -10.90 -14.85
CA HIS A 21 -10.32 -11.30 -16.12
C HIS A 21 -10.05 -10.08 -17.01
N ALA A 22 -8.80 -9.64 -17.07
CA ALA A 22 -8.36 -8.48 -17.83
C ALA A 22 -7.18 -8.87 -18.74
N PRO A 23 -7.43 -9.46 -19.93
CA PRO A 23 -6.41 -10.16 -20.71
C PRO A 23 -5.23 -9.29 -21.17
N GLY A 24 -5.40 -7.97 -21.26
CA GLY A 24 -4.30 -7.02 -21.49
C GLY A 24 -3.25 -7.01 -20.35
N TYR A 25 -3.65 -7.39 -19.14
CA TYR A 25 -2.74 -7.75 -18.05
C TYR A 25 -2.64 -9.28 -17.99
N LYS A 26 -1.64 -9.84 -18.67
CA LYS A 26 -1.56 -11.28 -19.02
C LYS A 26 -1.63 -12.22 -17.82
N THR A 27 -1.05 -11.82 -16.68
CA THR A 27 -1.08 -12.64 -15.46
C THR A 27 -2.50 -12.91 -14.95
N THR A 28 -3.47 -12.06 -15.26
CA THR A 28 -4.87 -12.25 -14.85
C THR A 28 -5.55 -13.40 -15.59
N VAL A 29 -5.08 -13.78 -16.78
CA VAL A 29 -5.70 -14.85 -17.60
C VAL A 29 -5.78 -16.17 -16.83
N ALA A 30 -4.70 -16.54 -16.14
CA ALA A 30 -4.61 -17.77 -15.34
C ALA A 30 -4.99 -17.58 -13.87
N ARG A 31 -5.28 -16.34 -13.43
CA ARG A 31 -5.58 -15.98 -12.04
C ARG A 31 -6.95 -15.30 -11.87
N SER A 32 -7.86 -15.59 -12.80
CA SER A 32 -9.24 -15.10 -12.77
C SER A 32 -10.20 -16.28 -12.59
N PRO A 33 -11.06 -16.26 -11.56
CA PRO A 33 -12.12 -17.25 -11.42
C PRO A 33 -12.98 -17.30 -12.69
N ARG A 34 -13.37 -18.51 -13.12
CA ARG A 34 -14.28 -18.72 -14.25
C ARG A 34 -15.75 -18.79 -13.85
N GLN A 35 -16.02 -18.93 -12.55
CA GLN A 35 -17.35 -18.94 -11.98
C GLN A 35 -17.68 -17.57 -11.40
N ALA A 36 -18.97 -17.25 -11.33
CA ALA A 36 -19.45 -16.05 -10.66
C ALA A 36 -19.12 -16.10 -9.16
N LEU A 37 -18.90 -14.92 -8.57
CA LEU A 37 -18.78 -14.81 -7.12
C LEU A 37 -20.15 -15.04 -6.47
N VAL A 38 -20.17 -15.84 -5.41
CA VAL A 38 -21.39 -16.02 -4.60
C VAL A 38 -21.53 -14.79 -3.70
N SER A 39 -22.66 -14.09 -3.83
CA SER A 39 -22.95 -12.92 -3.02
C SER A 39 -23.47 -13.32 -1.65
N LEU A 40 -22.90 -12.73 -0.60
CA LEU A 40 -23.45 -12.80 0.74
C LEU A 40 -24.52 -11.71 0.88
N LEU A 41 -25.79 -12.09 0.73
CA LEU A 41 -26.92 -11.16 0.82
C LEU A 41 -27.06 -10.56 2.24
N SER A 42 -26.63 -11.32 3.26
CA SER A 42 -26.67 -10.92 4.67
C SER A 42 -25.29 -11.09 5.29
N PRO A 43 -24.41 -10.07 5.24
CA PRO A 43 -23.11 -10.12 5.90
C PRO A 43 -23.28 -10.36 7.40
N THR A 44 -22.40 -11.15 8.01
CA THR A 44 -22.41 -11.46 9.45
C THR A 44 -21.28 -10.71 10.16
N VAL A 45 -21.09 -10.96 11.47
CA VAL A 45 -19.95 -10.42 12.22
C VAL A 45 -18.60 -10.77 11.56
N SER A 46 -18.50 -11.93 10.90
CA SER A 46 -17.31 -12.39 10.20
C SER A 46 -16.84 -11.42 9.11
N GLU A 47 -17.77 -10.73 8.44
CA GLU A 47 -17.48 -9.76 7.38
C GLU A 47 -17.48 -8.31 7.90
N ARG A 48 -18.07 -8.07 9.07
CA ARG A 48 -18.30 -6.71 9.58
C ARG A 48 -17.24 -6.24 10.57
N ALA A 49 -16.59 -7.17 11.26
CA ALA A 49 -15.52 -6.90 12.20
C ALA A 49 -14.15 -6.97 11.50
N GLY A 50 -13.20 -6.21 12.04
CA GLY A 50 -11.81 -6.22 11.58
C GLY A 50 -10.83 -6.07 12.74
N PRO A 51 -9.52 -6.25 12.49
CA PRO A 51 -8.49 -5.98 13.49
C PRO A 51 -8.40 -4.48 13.81
N ASP A 52 -8.26 -4.17 15.11
CA ASP A 52 -7.93 -2.83 15.60
C ASP A 52 -6.40 -2.71 15.79
N PHE A 53 -5.79 -1.72 15.12
CA PHE A 53 -4.35 -1.47 15.14
C PHE A 53 -3.92 -0.32 16.05
N THR A 54 -4.82 0.26 16.85
CA THR A 54 -4.48 1.35 17.80
C THR A 54 -3.37 0.99 18.78
N ARG A 55 -3.18 -0.31 19.07
CA ARG A 55 -2.13 -0.83 19.95
C ARG A 55 -0.92 -1.40 19.20
N LEU A 56 -0.88 -1.27 17.87
CA LEU A 56 0.27 -1.69 17.08
C LEU A 56 1.47 -0.80 17.43
N ARG A 57 2.61 -1.41 17.76
CA ARG A 57 3.85 -0.68 18.01
C ARG A 57 4.37 -0.08 16.70
N MET A 58 4.49 1.25 16.66
CA MET A 58 5.06 1.99 15.54
C MET A 58 6.44 2.53 15.92
N GLY A 59 7.42 2.35 15.04
CA GLY A 59 8.70 3.03 15.15
C GLY A 59 8.59 4.53 14.80
N PRO A 60 9.51 5.37 15.29
CA PRO A 60 9.49 6.82 15.03
C PRO A 60 9.67 7.20 13.56
N HIS A 61 10.14 6.26 12.73
CA HIS A 61 10.37 6.46 11.30
C HIS A 61 9.54 5.50 10.43
N ASP A 62 8.54 4.79 10.98
CA ASP A 62 7.74 3.85 10.20
C ASP A 62 7.03 4.51 9.01
N ASN A 63 6.77 5.82 9.07
CA ASN A 63 6.20 6.63 7.99
C ASN A 63 7.21 7.54 7.25
N ASP A 64 8.51 7.37 7.48
CA ASP A 64 9.57 8.20 6.93
C ASP A 64 10.64 7.34 6.23
N LEU A 65 10.39 7.05 4.96
CA LEU A 65 11.24 6.21 4.12
C LEU A 65 12.59 6.85 3.81
N LEU A 66 12.79 8.13 4.15
CA LEU A 66 14.09 8.79 4.03
C LEU A 66 15.05 8.41 5.16
N LEU A 67 14.53 7.87 6.27
CA LEU A 67 15.27 7.59 7.49
C LEU A 67 15.14 6.15 7.99
N ASN A 68 14.15 5.39 7.50
CA ASN A 68 13.79 4.09 8.08
C ASN A 68 14.56 2.88 7.56
N PHE A 69 15.50 3.08 6.64
CA PHE A 69 16.29 1.99 6.08
C PHE A 69 17.73 2.41 5.83
N ARG A 70 18.65 1.54 6.22
CA ARG A 70 20.06 1.53 5.81
C ARG A 70 20.56 0.10 5.73
N GLU A 71 21.37 -0.17 4.71
CA GLU A 71 21.94 -1.51 4.50
C GLU A 71 23.07 -1.82 5.48
N ASP A 72 23.90 -0.83 5.84
CA ASP A 72 24.94 -0.96 6.86
C ASP A 72 24.51 -0.28 8.17
N PRO A 73 24.15 -1.06 9.22
CA PRO A 73 23.82 -0.51 10.53
C PRO A 73 25.02 0.12 11.25
N ALA A 74 26.26 -0.27 10.92
CA ALA A 74 27.46 0.32 11.52
C ALA A 74 27.71 1.77 11.05
N LEU A 75 27.06 2.17 9.96
CA LEU A 75 26.98 3.55 9.46
C LEU A 75 25.75 4.29 10.01
N ALA A 76 25.09 3.79 11.05
CA ALA A 76 24.07 4.52 11.79
C ALA A 76 24.70 5.76 12.46
N GLY A 77 24.60 6.91 11.79
CA GLY A 77 25.20 8.18 12.23
C GLY A 77 25.96 8.95 11.15
N SER A 78 26.40 8.30 10.06
CA SER A 78 26.96 8.99 8.89
C SER A 78 25.84 9.35 7.88
N ALA A 79 25.95 10.48 7.20
CA ALA A 79 24.84 11.17 6.52
C ALA A 79 24.43 10.56 5.15
N GLY A 80 24.12 9.27 5.07
CA GLY A 80 23.50 8.68 3.87
C GLY A 80 21.99 8.95 3.83
N LEU A 81 21.51 9.73 2.86
CA LEU A 81 20.09 9.85 2.50
C LEU A 81 19.86 9.12 1.17
N PRO A 82 18.66 8.56 0.92
CA PRO A 82 18.35 7.97 -0.37
C PRO A 82 18.37 9.03 -1.48
N ILE A 83 18.83 8.62 -2.65
CA ILE A 83 18.88 9.45 -3.86
C ILE A 83 17.48 9.50 -4.48
N GLY A 84 17.05 10.70 -4.85
CA GLY A 84 15.88 10.94 -5.70
C GLY A 84 15.04 12.14 -5.26
N GLU A 85 13.92 12.35 -5.95
CA GLU A 85 12.99 13.46 -5.68
C GLU A 85 12.29 13.26 -4.33
N ARG A 86 12.62 14.09 -3.33
CA ARG A 86 12.01 14.03 -1.99
C ARG A 86 10.58 14.55 -2.03
N VAL A 87 9.62 13.72 -1.64
CA VAL A 87 8.18 14.04 -1.68
C VAL A 87 7.47 13.67 -0.39
N ILE A 88 6.36 14.35 -0.14
CA ILE A 88 5.41 13.98 0.93
C ILE A 88 4.16 13.41 0.25
N MET A 89 3.79 12.19 0.62
CA MET A 89 2.50 11.60 0.24
C MET A 89 1.57 11.73 1.44
N PHE A 90 0.49 12.49 1.30
CA PHE A 90 -0.49 12.70 2.35
C PHE A 90 -1.90 12.67 1.78
N GLY A 91 -2.87 12.39 2.64
CA GLY A 91 -4.26 12.33 2.24
C GLY A 91 -5.16 12.00 3.42
N ARG A 92 -6.44 11.80 3.12
CA ARG A 92 -7.47 11.51 4.11
C ARG A 92 -8.20 10.23 3.74
N VAL A 93 -8.41 9.34 4.70
CA VAL A 93 -9.24 8.15 4.55
C VAL A 93 -10.66 8.46 5.02
N VAL A 94 -11.62 8.30 4.13
CA VAL A 94 -13.05 8.50 4.38
C VAL A 94 -13.85 7.32 3.84
N ASP A 95 -15.02 7.07 4.41
CA ASP A 95 -16.01 6.18 3.79
C ASP A 95 -16.80 6.87 2.67
N GLN A 96 -17.72 6.15 2.04
CA GLN A 96 -18.53 6.66 0.93
C GLN A 96 -19.54 7.76 1.34
N PHE A 97 -19.77 7.95 2.64
CA PHE A 97 -20.60 9.01 3.19
C PHE A 97 -19.78 10.23 3.62
N GLY A 98 -18.46 10.21 3.36
CA GLY A 98 -17.54 11.29 3.72
C GLY A 98 -17.13 11.29 5.19
N LYS A 99 -17.47 10.24 5.96
CA LYS A 99 -17.07 10.14 7.37
C LYS A 99 -15.59 9.74 7.45
N PRO A 100 -14.76 10.41 8.27
CA PRO A 100 -13.37 10.02 8.44
C PRO A 100 -13.25 8.64 9.07
N VAL A 101 -12.22 7.91 8.67
CA VAL A 101 -11.84 6.62 9.26
C VAL A 101 -10.60 6.84 10.15
N PRO A 102 -10.78 7.09 11.46
CA PRO A 102 -9.66 7.32 12.36
C PRO A 102 -8.93 6.02 12.72
N HIS A 103 -7.65 6.15 13.05
CA HIS A 103 -6.80 5.10 13.60
C HIS A 103 -6.73 3.82 12.75
N THR A 104 -7.00 3.92 11.45
CA THR A 104 -6.85 2.79 10.54
C THR A 104 -5.41 2.70 10.05
N LEU A 105 -4.95 1.47 9.85
CA LEU A 105 -3.62 1.19 9.34
C LEU A 105 -3.55 1.48 7.84
N VAL A 106 -2.62 2.36 7.46
CA VAL A 106 -2.22 2.62 6.09
C VAL A 106 -0.79 2.12 5.91
N GLU A 107 -0.59 1.21 4.97
CA GLU A 107 0.73 0.67 4.61
C GLU A 107 1.03 1.02 3.17
N MET A 108 2.30 1.24 2.87
CA MET A 108 2.75 1.55 1.54
C MET A 108 4.07 0.87 1.21
N TRP A 109 4.26 0.53 -0.06
CA TRP A 109 5.52 0.03 -0.57
C TRP A 109 5.78 0.46 -2.01
N GLN A 110 7.05 0.63 -2.37
CA GLN A 110 7.45 1.17 -3.67
C GLN A 110 8.88 0.76 -4.06
N ALA A 111 9.21 1.00 -5.34
CA ALA A 111 10.57 0.99 -5.84
C ALA A 111 11.35 2.26 -5.41
N ASN A 112 12.67 2.24 -5.59
CA ASN A 112 13.52 3.42 -5.46
C ASN A 112 13.36 4.39 -6.66
N ALA A 113 14.15 5.48 -6.68
CA ALA A 113 14.13 6.47 -7.76
C ALA A 113 14.44 5.90 -9.15
N GLY A 114 15.16 4.77 -9.23
CA GLY A 114 15.48 4.08 -10.48
C GLY A 114 14.48 2.99 -10.87
N GLY A 115 13.37 2.83 -10.15
CA GLY A 115 12.38 1.78 -10.44
C GLY A 115 12.80 0.38 -9.96
N ARG A 116 13.80 0.27 -9.07
CA ARG A 116 14.23 -1.00 -8.47
C ARG A 116 13.57 -1.24 -7.11
N TYR A 117 12.91 -2.37 -6.93
CA TYR A 117 12.45 -2.84 -5.63
C TYR A 117 13.57 -3.55 -4.88
N ARG A 118 13.63 -3.34 -3.56
CA ARG A 118 14.44 -4.14 -2.64
C ARG A 118 13.77 -5.49 -2.38
N HIS A 119 13.67 -6.32 -3.41
CA HIS A 119 13.07 -7.64 -3.32
C HIS A 119 13.84 -8.64 -4.19
N LYS A 120 14.14 -9.82 -3.66
CA LYS A 120 14.99 -10.84 -4.31
C LYS A 120 14.52 -11.30 -5.69
N LYS A 121 13.22 -11.17 -6.01
CA LYS A 121 12.67 -11.53 -7.33
C LYS A 121 12.76 -10.40 -8.35
N ASP A 122 13.10 -9.18 -7.93
CA ASP A 122 13.32 -8.08 -8.86
C ASP A 122 14.70 -8.21 -9.50
N ARG A 123 14.70 -8.51 -10.80
CA ARG A 123 15.90 -8.69 -11.63
C ARG A 123 16.19 -7.49 -12.54
N TYR A 124 15.47 -6.38 -12.38
CA TYR A 124 15.75 -5.19 -13.17
C TYR A 124 17.17 -4.68 -12.87
N LEU A 125 17.88 -4.22 -13.90
CA LEU A 125 19.30 -3.86 -13.80
C LEU A 125 19.58 -2.56 -13.05
N ALA A 126 18.56 -1.71 -12.86
CA ALA A 126 18.71 -0.50 -12.06
C ALA A 126 19.23 -0.86 -10.65
N PRO A 127 20.20 -0.10 -10.11
CA PRO A 127 20.84 -0.43 -8.86
C PRO A 127 19.88 -0.28 -7.67
N LEU A 128 20.15 -1.02 -6.60
CA LEU A 128 19.57 -0.71 -5.29
C LEU A 128 20.18 0.57 -4.74
N ASP A 129 19.40 1.30 -3.95
CA ASP A 129 19.91 2.40 -3.15
C ASP A 129 20.19 1.87 -1.73
N PRO A 130 21.43 1.92 -1.22
CA PRO A 130 21.80 1.39 0.09
C PRO A 130 21.09 2.09 1.26
N ASN A 131 20.52 3.27 1.04
CA ASN A 131 19.79 4.07 2.03
C ASN A 131 18.26 4.05 1.80
N PHE A 132 17.74 3.17 0.92
CA PHE A 132 16.30 3.06 0.65
C PHE A 132 15.76 1.64 0.78
N GLY A 133 14.75 1.48 1.63
CA GLY A 133 14.03 0.22 1.85
C GLY A 133 12.74 0.13 1.03
N GLY A 134 12.02 1.25 0.88
CA GLY A 134 10.80 1.32 0.08
C GLY A 134 9.53 0.81 0.76
N VAL A 135 9.49 0.74 2.10
CA VAL A 135 8.31 0.30 2.87
C VAL A 135 8.03 1.30 3.98
N GLY A 136 6.75 1.60 4.21
CA GLY A 136 6.32 2.38 5.36
C GLY A 136 4.89 2.07 5.79
N ARG A 137 4.55 2.48 7.01
CA ARG A 137 3.21 2.38 7.58
C ARG A 137 2.93 3.52 8.55
N CYS A 138 1.65 3.86 8.72
CA CYS A 138 1.18 4.76 9.76
C CYS A 138 -0.27 4.45 10.12
N LEU A 139 -0.74 5.02 11.23
CA LEU A 139 -2.17 5.10 11.53
C LEU A 139 -2.71 6.46 11.10
N THR A 140 -3.96 6.51 10.66
CA THR A 140 -4.65 7.77 10.48
C THR A 140 -4.91 8.47 11.82
N ASP A 141 -4.90 9.79 11.82
CA ASP A 141 -5.29 10.59 12.98
C ASP A 141 -6.81 10.54 13.24
N GLU A 142 -7.28 11.28 14.26
CA GLU A 142 -8.71 11.37 14.63
C GLU A 142 -9.58 11.91 13.49
N SER A 143 -9.00 12.68 12.58
CA SER A 143 -9.67 13.25 11.41
C SER A 143 -9.50 12.39 10.16
N GLY A 144 -8.83 11.24 10.23
CA GLY A 144 -8.60 10.33 9.11
C GLY A 144 -7.40 10.69 8.23
N TRP A 145 -6.56 11.65 8.61
CA TRP A 145 -5.38 12.05 7.82
C TRP A 145 -4.21 11.09 8.03
N TYR A 146 -3.44 10.87 6.96
CA TYR A 146 -2.18 10.15 6.99
C TYR A 146 -1.09 10.93 6.27
N ARG A 147 0.18 10.61 6.57
CA ARG A 147 1.34 11.21 5.91
C ARG A 147 2.53 10.25 5.90
N PHE A 148 3.20 10.23 4.75
CA PHE A 148 4.50 9.61 4.53
C PHE A 148 5.50 10.61 3.95
N ARG A 149 6.77 10.45 4.28
CA ARG A 149 7.88 11.10 3.58
C ARG A 149 8.69 10.05 2.85
N THR A 150 8.95 10.25 1.56
CA THR A 150 9.60 9.25 0.69
C THR A 150 10.34 9.91 -0.47
N VAL A 151 10.93 9.08 -1.32
CA VAL A 151 11.44 9.43 -2.65
C VAL A 151 10.38 9.06 -3.69
N LYS A 152 10.16 9.89 -4.71
CA LYS A 152 9.29 9.54 -5.84
C LYS A 152 9.86 8.31 -6.56
N PRO A 153 9.09 7.22 -6.73
CA PRO A 153 9.60 6.03 -7.40
C PRO A 153 9.83 6.29 -8.88
N GLY A 154 10.85 5.65 -9.45
CA GLY A 154 11.03 5.59 -10.89
C GLY A 154 9.99 4.68 -11.55
N PRO A 155 9.64 4.90 -12.83
CA PRO A 155 8.97 3.89 -13.63
C PRO A 155 9.87 2.66 -13.78
N TYR A 156 9.28 1.48 -14.08
CA TYR A 156 10.07 0.27 -14.28
C TYR A 156 9.49 -0.66 -15.34
N PRO A 157 10.34 -1.41 -16.06
CA PRO A 157 9.90 -2.36 -17.06
C PRO A 157 9.38 -3.63 -16.38
N TRP A 158 8.42 -4.30 -17.02
CA TRP A 158 7.92 -5.58 -16.52
C TRP A 158 7.48 -6.47 -17.68
N PRO A 159 7.60 -7.80 -17.56
CA PRO A 159 7.35 -8.74 -18.65
C PRO A 159 5.86 -9.00 -18.85
N ASN A 160 5.11 -7.99 -19.32
CA ASN A 160 3.75 -8.16 -19.84
C ASN A 160 3.80 -8.29 -21.35
N ASP A 161 4.08 -7.19 -22.05
CA ASP A 161 4.43 -7.17 -23.47
C ASP A 161 5.92 -6.86 -23.68
N VAL A 162 6.34 -6.81 -24.94
CA VAL A 162 7.74 -6.62 -25.33
C VAL A 162 8.36 -5.32 -24.79
N ASN A 163 7.56 -4.29 -24.53
CA ASN A 163 8.01 -2.98 -24.05
C ASN A 163 7.03 -2.36 -23.03
N SER A 164 6.54 -3.17 -22.09
CA SER A 164 5.64 -2.66 -21.04
C SER A 164 6.40 -2.01 -19.90
N TRP A 165 5.98 -0.80 -19.55
CA TRP A 165 6.49 -0.03 -18.42
C TRP A 165 5.36 0.28 -17.44
N ARG A 166 5.61 0.11 -16.15
CA ARG A 166 4.73 0.67 -15.12
C ARG A 166 5.07 2.15 -14.97
N PRO A 167 4.07 3.04 -14.89
CA PRO A 167 4.31 4.41 -14.43
C PRO A 167 4.93 4.43 -13.04
N ALA A 168 5.52 5.56 -12.64
CA ALA A 168 5.86 5.80 -11.25
C ALA A 168 4.61 5.58 -10.37
N HIS A 169 4.68 4.67 -9.42
CA HIS A 169 3.56 4.38 -8.53
C HIS A 169 4.01 3.87 -7.17
N ILE A 170 3.16 4.10 -6.18
CA ILE A 170 3.28 3.60 -4.81
C ILE A 170 2.10 2.66 -4.60
N HIS A 171 2.36 1.47 -4.08
CA HIS A 171 1.30 0.58 -3.63
C HIS A 171 0.80 1.02 -2.25
N VAL A 172 -0.50 0.97 -2.04
CA VAL A 172 -1.14 1.35 -0.78
C VAL A 172 -2.09 0.24 -0.34
N SER A 173 -2.02 -0.12 0.94
CA SER A 173 -2.99 -0.96 1.64
C SER A 173 -3.66 -0.11 2.72
N VAL A 174 -4.98 -0.25 2.85
CA VAL A 174 -5.79 0.40 3.87
C VAL A 174 -6.67 -0.65 4.51
N MET A 175 -6.54 -0.84 5.81
CA MET A 175 -7.29 -1.90 6.52
C MET A 175 -8.76 -1.55 6.69
N GLY A 176 -9.08 -0.28 6.97
CA GLY A 176 -10.44 0.18 7.25
C GLY A 176 -10.84 0.03 8.73
N PRO A 177 -12.13 0.09 9.03
CA PRO A 177 -12.65 0.01 10.39
C PRO A 177 -12.57 -1.39 11.01
N SER A 178 -12.45 -1.44 12.34
CA SER A 178 -12.54 -2.63 13.19
C SER A 178 -13.95 -2.89 13.73
#